data_AF-A0AB36DXS1-F1
#
_entry.id   AF-A0AB36DXS1-F1
#
_cell.length_a   1.000
_cell.length_b   1.000
_cell.length_c   1.000
_cell.angle_alpha   90.00
_cell.angle_beta   90.00
_cell.angle_gamma   90.00
#
_symmetry.space_group_name_H-M   'P 1'
#
loop_
_entity.id
_entity.type
_entity.pdbx_description
1 polymer ?
#
loop_
_entity_poly.entity_id
_entity_poly.type
_entity_poly.pdbx_seq_one_letter_code
_entity_poly.pdbx_strand_id
1 'polypeptide(L)'
;MTENISMENAQEWHVCGVVVQGRPDKLDQISVALLAVPHTEIHGSDPKLGKLVVVMQSHNQRILLENMENARNIDGVINVSLVYHQQDLGE
;
A
#
# COMPACT_ATOMS: atom_id res chain seq x y z
N MET A 1 -22.91 7.04 -2.08
CA MET A 1 -22.39 7.75 -3.26
C MET A 1 -20.88 7.78 -3.07
N THR A 2 -20.14 6.92 -3.77
CA THR A 2 -18.68 6.89 -3.67
C THR A 2 -18.16 7.79 -4.79
N GLU A 3 -17.73 9.00 -4.43
CA GLU A 3 -17.02 9.87 -5.37
C GLU A 3 -15.69 9.18 -5.71
N ASN A 4 -15.53 8.80 -6.98
CA ASN A 4 -14.25 8.36 -7.51
C ASN A 4 -13.36 9.60 -7.66
N ILE A 5 -12.50 9.82 -6.67
CA ILE A 5 -11.50 10.89 -6.66
C ILE A 5 -10.27 10.37 -7.43
N SER A 6 -9.88 11.11 -8.47
CA SER A 6 -8.78 10.82 -9.39
C SER A 6 -7.56 11.70 -9.09
N MET A 7 -6.39 11.37 -9.62
CA MET A 7 -5.16 12.15 -9.39
C MET A 7 -5.30 13.64 -9.73
N GLU A 8 -6.15 13.97 -10.70
CA GLU A 8 -6.35 15.33 -11.21
C GLU A 8 -7.33 16.21 -10.40
N ASN A 9 -8.09 15.65 -9.45
CA ASN A 9 -9.15 16.39 -8.74
C ASN A 9 -9.03 16.40 -7.21
N ALA A 10 -8.01 15.74 -6.65
CA ALA A 10 -7.74 15.87 -5.22
C ALA A 10 -6.82 17.06 -4.94
N GLN A 11 -7.16 17.81 -3.88
CA GLN A 11 -6.35 18.92 -3.38
C GLN A 11 -4.98 18.48 -2.84
N GLU A 12 -4.86 17.21 -2.42
CA GLU A 12 -3.67 16.65 -1.78
C GLU A 12 -3.59 15.15 -2.10
N TRP A 13 -2.41 14.68 -2.52
CA TRP A 13 -2.13 13.25 -2.68
C TRP A 13 -1.01 12.81 -1.74
N HIS A 14 -1.26 11.69 -1.07
CA HIS A 14 -0.27 11.04 -0.22
C HIS A 14 0.22 9.78 -0.90
N VAL A 15 1.52 9.67 -1.05
CA VAL A 15 2.20 8.51 -1.60
C VAL A 15 3.12 7.95 -0.54
N CYS A 16 3.01 6.65 -0.27
CA CYS A 16 3.92 5.97 0.63
C CYS A 16 4.46 4.68 0.02
N GLY A 17 5.77 4.51 0.15
CA GLY A 17 6.45 3.26 -0.13
C GLY A 17 6.52 2.44 1.15
N VAL A 18 6.01 1.21 1.11
CA VAL A 18 6.10 0.24 2.20
C VAL A 18 6.77 -1.04 1.75
N VAL A 19 7.52 -1.64 2.66
CA VAL A 19 7.99 -3.01 2.52
C VAL A 19 7.12 -3.90 3.39
N VAL A 20 6.42 -4.82 2.75
CA VAL A 20 5.62 -5.85 3.42
C VAL A 20 6.47 -7.11 3.49
N GLN A 21 6.77 -7.54 4.70
CA GLN A 21 7.37 -8.84 4.95
C GLN A 21 6.28 -9.80 5.39
N GLY A 22 6.18 -10.94 4.71
CA GLY A 22 5.21 -11.99 4.99
C GLY A 22 5.83 -13.37 4.90
N ARG A 23 5.02 -14.39 5.20
CA ARG A 23 5.42 -15.78 5.05
C ARG A 23 5.59 -16.10 3.56
N PRO A 24 6.72 -16.71 3.14
CA PRO A 24 6.96 -17.09 1.74
C PRO A 24 5.80 -17.90 1.12
N ASP A 25 5.25 -18.86 1.86
CA ASP A 25 4.14 -19.71 1.41
C ASP A 25 2.80 -18.96 1.24
N LYS A 26 2.68 -17.75 1.79
CA LYS A 26 1.49 -16.90 1.67
C LYS A 26 1.74 -15.63 0.85
N LEU A 27 2.93 -15.47 0.27
CA LEU A 27 3.31 -14.21 -0.39
C LEU A 27 2.41 -13.87 -1.58
N ASP A 28 1.96 -14.88 -2.31
CA ASP A 28 1.02 -14.71 -3.44
C ASP A 28 -0.34 -14.21 -2.94
N GLN A 29 -0.89 -14.83 -1.89
CA GLN A 29 -2.13 -14.40 -1.24
C GLN A 29 -2.01 -12.96 -0.70
N ILE A 30 -0.88 -12.64 -0.07
CA ILE A 30 -0.62 -11.29 0.44
C ILE A 30 -0.58 -10.29 -0.72
N SER A 31 0.08 -10.63 -1.82
CA SER A 31 0.15 -9.78 -3.03
C SER A 31 -1.24 -9.52 -3.61
N VAL A 32 -2.08 -10.55 -3.73
CA VAL A 32 -3.46 -10.41 -4.21
C VAL A 32 -4.28 -9.51 -3.29
N ALA A 33 -4.16 -9.68 -1.97
CA ALA A 33 -4.88 -8.86 -1.01
C ALA A 33 -4.43 -7.39 -1.04
N LEU A 34 -3.13 -7.14 -1.22
CA LEU A 34 -2.60 -5.78 -1.37
C LEU A 34 -3.08 -5.12 -2.66
N LEU A 35 -3.07 -5.84 -3.79
CA LEU A 35 -3.54 -5.33 -5.08
C LEU A 35 -5.05 -5.09 -5.14
N ALA A 36 -5.82 -5.65 -4.20
CA ALA A 36 -7.24 -5.35 -4.05
C ALA A 36 -7.50 -3.99 -3.37
N VAL A 37 -6.47 -3.40 -2.72
CA VAL A 37 -6.56 -2.07 -2.13
C VAL A 37 -6.48 -1.02 -3.25
N PRO A 38 -7.40 -0.03 -3.31
CA PRO A 38 -7.35 1.03 -4.31
C PRO A 38 -6.00 1.75 -4.33
N HIS A 39 -5.54 2.09 -5.54
CA HIS A 39 -4.30 2.85 -5.77
C HIS A 39 -3.05 2.23 -5.10
N THR A 40 -2.99 0.89 -5.06
CA THR A 40 -1.86 0.13 -4.54
C THR A 40 -1.15 -0.63 -5.66
N GLU A 41 0.17 -0.52 -5.70
CA GLU A 41 1.03 -1.16 -6.70
C GLU A 41 2.17 -1.92 -6.04
N ILE A 42 2.56 -3.06 -6.61
CA ILE A 42 3.71 -3.84 -6.14
C ILE A 42 4.84 -3.67 -7.15
N HIS A 43 5.93 -3.00 -6.74
CA HIS A 43 7.10 -2.73 -7.59
C HIS A 43 8.14 -3.85 -7.56
N GLY A 44 8.11 -4.69 -6.55
CA GLY A 44 9.08 -5.77 -6.41
C GLY A 44 8.65 -6.83 -5.41
N SER A 45 9.14 -8.04 -5.62
CA SER A 45 8.93 -9.17 -4.72
C SER A 45 10.21 -9.97 -4.59
N ASP A 46 10.55 -10.36 -3.36
CA ASP A 46 11.59 -11.35 -3.07
C ASP A 46 10.95 -12.53 -2.33
N PRO A 47 10.55 -13.60 -3.06
CA PRO A 47 9.92 -14.77 -2.46
C PRO A 47 10.82 -15.54 -1.50
N LYS A 48 12.15 -15.47 -1.67
CA LYS A 48 13.10 -16.17 -0.78
C LYS A 48 13.14 -15.50 0.59
N LEU A 49 13.09 -14.18 0.61
CA LEU A 49 13.08 -13.38 1.84
C LEU A 49 11.66 -13.10 2.36
N GLY A 50 10.62 -13.45 1.59
CA GLY A 50 9.22 -13.17 1.91
C GLY A 50 8.92 -11.68 1.93
N LYS A 51 9.51 -10.89 1.02
CA LYS A 51 9.36 -9.43 0.98
C LYS A 51 8.62 -8.97 -0.27
N LEU A 52 7.81 -7.92 -0.11
CA LEU A 52 7.15 -7.19 -1.19
C LEU A 52 7.45 -5.71 -1.02
N VAL A 53 7.80 -5.04 -2.12
CA VAL A 53 7.94 -3.59 -2.20
C VAL A 53 6.66 -3.06 -2.82
N VAL A 54 5.93 -2.28 -2.03
CA VAL A 54 4.56 -1.85 -2.34
C VAL A 54 4.52 -0.33 -2.26
N VAL A 55 3.83 0.30 -3.20
CA VAL A 55 3.50 1.72 -3.16
C VAL A 55 2.00 1.82 -2.98
N MET A 56 1.58 2.56 -1.96
CA MET A 56 0.16 2.84 -1.70
C MET A 56 -0.05 4.34 -1.82
N GLN A 57 -1.18 4.73 -2.41
CA GLN A 57 -1.51 6.13 -2.65
C GLN A 57 -2.95 6.41 -2.24
N SER A 58 -3.22 7.63 -1.79
CA SER A 58 -4.58 8.07 -1.47
C SER A 58 -4.67 9.58 -1.49
N HIS A 59 -5.84 10.09 -1.87
CA HIS A 59 -6.22 11.50 -1.74
C HIS A 59 -6.56 11.91 -0.28
N ASN A 60 -6.40 10.99 0.67
CA ASN A 60 -6.72 11.22 2.08
C ASN A 60 -5.75 10.44 2.98
N GLN A 61 -5.01 11.16 3.82
CA GLN A 61 -4.05 10.59 4.75
C GLN A 61 -4.65 9.53 5.68
N ARG A 62 -5.89 9.72 6.15
CA ARG A 62 -6.57 8.75 7.05
C ARG A 62 -6.83 7.44 6.33
N ILE A 63 -7.33 7.50 5.08
CA ILE A 63 -7.55 6.31 4.26
C ILE A 63 -6.22 5.58 4.00
N LEU A 64 -5.13 6.34 3.76
CA LEU A 64 -3.81 5.74 3.58
C LEU A 64 -3.33 4.99 4.82
N LEU A 65 -3.49 5.60 6.00
CA LEU A 65 -3.18 4.97 7.29
C LEU A 65 -4.03 3.73 7.54
N GLU A 66 -5.33 3.77 7.26
CA GLU A 66 -6.22 2.61 7.37
C GLU A 66 -5.79 1.48 6.41
N ASN A 67 -5.42 1.81 5.18
CA ASN A 67 -4.92 0.84 4.20
C ASN A 67 -3.61 0.17 4.66
N MET A 68 -2.70 0.93 5.27
CA MET A 68 -1.47 0.38 5.87
C MET A 68 -1.75 -0.56 7.04
N GLU A 69 -2.68 -0.20 7.92
CA GLU A 69 -3.09 -1.06 9.03
C GLU A 69 -3.80 -2.32 8.53
N ASN A 70 -4.63 -2.20 7.49
CA ASN A 70 -5.25 -3.34 6.82
C ASN A 70 -4.19 -4.26 6.21
N ALA A 71 -3.18 -3.70 5.53
CA ALA A 71 -2.06 -4.45 4.98
C ALA A 71 -1.30 -5.23 6.08
N ARG A 72 -1.15 -4.65 7.27
CA ARG A 72 -0.52 -5.31 8.43
C ARG A 72 -1.35 -6.48 8.96
N ASN A 73 -2.66 -6.42 8.83
CA ASN A 73 -3.59 -7.44 9.32
C ASN A 73 -3.86 -8.55 8.29
N ILE A 74 -3.28 -8.50 7.10
CA ILE A 74 -3.40 -9.58 6.12
C ILE A 74 -2.78 -10.86 6.69
N ASP A 75 -3.50 -11.97 6.57
CA ASP A 75 -3.03 -13.28 7.02
C ASP A 75 -1.70 -13.66 6.36
N GLY A 76 -0.70 -13.97 7.19
CA GLY A 76 0.65 -14.26 6.74
C GLY A 76 1.61 -13.07 6.71
N VAL A 77 1.13 -11.83 6.88
CA VAL A 77 2.02 -10.68 7.06
C VAL A 77 2.70 -10.75 8.43
N ILE A 78 4.00 -10.50 8.43
CA ILE A 78 4.89 -10.51 9.59
C ILE A 78 5.20 -9.07 9.99
N ASN A 79 5.46 -8.21 9.01
CA ASN A 79 5.80 -6.82 9.24
C ASN A 79 5.42 -5.94 8.04
N VAL A 80 5.03 -4.69 8.32
CA VAL A 80 4.89 -3.64 7.31
C VAL A 80 5.76 -2.47 7.77
N SER A 81 6.76 -2.13 6.96
CA SER A 81 7.71 -1.06 7.25
C SER A 81 7.55 0.07 6.24
N LEU A 82 7.31 1.30 6.72
CA LEU A 82 7.32 2.49 5.89
C LEU A 82 8.76 2.79 5.47
N VAL A 83 9.02 2.84 4.15
CA VAL A 83 10.31 3.19 3.58
C VAL A 83 10.38 4.68 3.25
N TYR A 84 9.29 5.24 2.74
CA TYR A 84 9.25 6.63 2.29
C TYR A 84 7.81 7.16 2.29
N HIS A 85 7.63 8.44 2.59
CA HIS A 85 6.36 9.15 2.52
C HIS A 85 6.58 10.49 1.81
N GLN A 86 5.81 10.73 0.75
CA GLN A 86 5.78 11.98 0.00
C GLN A 86 4.36 12.53 0.02
N GLN A 87 4.25 13.83 0.31
CA GLN A 87 3.02 14.59 0.20
C GLN A 87 3.18 15.50 -1.01
N ASP A 88 2.29 15.37 -1.98
CA ASP A 88 2.22 16.28 -3.12
C ASP A 88 1.03 17.21 -2.92
N LEU A 89 1.32 18.49 -2.74
CA LEU A 89 0.34 19.57 -2.65
C LEU A 89 0.21 20.14 -4.06
N GLY A 90 -0.92 19.87 -4.71
CA GLY A 90 -1.20 20.47 -6.01
C GLY A 90 -1.27 22.00 -5.88
N GLU A 91 -0.40 22.72 -6.58
CA GLU A 91 -0.45 24.19 -6.72
C GLU A 91 -1.70 24.65 -7.49
#